data_AF-W6L100-F1
#
_entry.id   AF-W6L100-F1
#
_cell.length_a   1.000
_cell.length_b   1.000
_cell.length_c   1.000
_cell.angle_alpha   90.00
_cell.angle_beta   90.00
_cell.angle_gamma   90.00
#
_symmetry.space_group_name_H-M   'P 1'
#
loop_
_entity.id
_entity.type
_entity.pdbx_description
1 polymer ?
#
loop_
_entity_poly.entity_id
_entity_poly.type
_entity_poly.pdbx_seq_one_letter_code
_entity_poly.pdbx_strand_id
1 'polypeptide(L)'
;MILILLCVYPAATAPMSHHSHLSPPGDSIDDLLRIKGDLPESRASFLTKSSAGTPSVLPVLSLAKACRTEIELYCEKSSLHPLQCLLEHYYTLRNKNPLRMMDLYSELCYSWLNARDVCVTSLRQQWNKLCGDEGYAINVRECLRRVPPPLLPEDCRESDYYHSVRLAGRLRRQFFGHANGSVNVATGEK
;
A
#
# COMPACT_ATOMS: atom_id res chain seq x y z
N MET A 1 1.59 -1.64 49.72
CA MET A 1 0.39 -0.81 49.95
C MET A 1 -0.23 -0.49 48.60
N ILE A 2 -1.44 -1.00 48.40
CA ILE A 2 -2.23 -0.89 47.18
C ILE A 2 -3.24 0.24 47.43
N LEU A 3 -3.31 1.24 46.54
CA LEU A 3 -4.47 2.13 46.47
C LEU A 3 -5.13 1.96 45.11
N ILE A 4 -6.24 1.21 45.13
CA ILE A 4 -7.24 1.12 44.09
C ILE A 4 -8.21 2.29 44.33
N LEU A 5 -8.32 3.23 43.39
CA LEU A 5 -9.45 4.15 43.33
C LEU A 5 -10.39 3.69 42.22
N LEU A 6 -11.49 3.06 42.66
CA LEU A 6 -12.70 2.82 41.90
C LEU A 6 -13.47 4.15 41.80
N CYS A 7 -13.76 4.62 40.59
CA CYS A 7 -14.84 5.57 40.36
C CYS A 7 -15.99 4.85 39.67
N VAL A 8 -17.12 4.84 40.37
CA VAL A 8 -18.40 4.23 40.01
C VAL A 8 -19.32 5.32 39.42
N TYR A 9 -20.04 4.95 38.36
CA TYR A 9 -21.11 5.62 37.57
C TYR A 9 -22.28 6.22 38.40
N PRO A 10 -23.13 7.16 37.87
CA PRO A 10 -24.30 6.86 36.97
C PRO A 10 -24.57 7.94 35.88
N ALA A 11 -25.00 7.64 34.65
CA ALA A 11 -26.32 7.20 34.10
C ALA A 11 -27.27 8.34 33.65
N ALA A 12 -27.92 8.09 32.49
CA ALA A 12 -29.16 8.64 31.93
C ALA A 12 -29.13 10.00 31.17
N THR A 13 -29.53 9.98 29.89
CA THR A 13 -30.89 10.36 29.42
C THR A 13 -30.99 10.35 27.89
N ALA A 14 -32.05 9.74 27.35
CA ALA A 14 -32.59 9.97 26.00
C ALA A 14 -33.76 10.96 26.09
N PRO A 15 -34.16 11.66 25.00
CA PRO A 15 -35.39 11.23 24.29
C PRO A 15 -35.44 11.49 22.77
N MET A 16 -36.50 10.92 22.17
CA MET A 16 -36.99 10.92 20.78
C MET A 16 -37.52 12.26 20.23
N SER A 17 -37.60 12.37 18.88
CA SER A 17 -38.69 12.93 18.01
C SER A 17 -38.10 13.67 16.80
N HIS A 18 -38.67 13.79 15.59
CA HIS A 18 -39.80 13.24 14.82
C HIS A 18 -39.67 13.85 13.39
N HIS A 19 -40.13 13.15 12.33
CA HIS A 19 -40.72 13.66 11.06
C HIS A 19 -39.93 14.66 10.17
N SER A 20 -39.97 14.72 8.83
CA SER A 20 -40.76 14.15 7.73
C SER A 20 -40.06 14.57 6.41
N HIS A 21 -39.94 13.70 5.41
CA HIS A 21 -40.72 13.69 4.15
C HIS A 21 -40.28 14.71 3.06
N LEU A 22 -39.84 14.19 1.89
CA LEU A 22 -40.28 14.53 0.51
C LEU A 22 -39.18 14.17 -0.54
N SER A 23 -39.53 13.30 -1.48
CA SER A 23 -38.93 13.16 -2.84
C SER A 23 -39.93 13.77 -3.86
N PRO A 24 -39.75 13.65 -5.21
CA PRO A 24 -38.62 13.74 -6.17
C PRO A 24 -39.00 14.85 -7.24
N PRO A 25 -38.69 14.84 -8.58
CA PRO A 25 -37.83 14.02 -9.48
C PRO A 25 -36.98 14.83 -10.51
N GLY A 26 -36.24 14.16 -11.41
CA GLY A 26 -35.87 14.73 -12.73
C GLY A 26 -34.49 14.37 -13.30
N ASP A 27 -34.49 13.39 -14.23
CA ASP A 27 -33.77 13.27 -15.51
C ASP A 27 -32.42 13.99 -15.75
N SER A 28 -31.42 13.23 -16.21
CA SER A 28 -30.99 13.20 -17.62
C SER A 28 -29.55 12.70 -17.75
N ILE A 29 -29.39 11.59 -18.47
CA ILE A 29 -28.11 10.96 -18.84
C ILE A 29 -27.91 11.34 -20.31
N ASP A 30 -27.24 12.45 -20.60
CA ASP A 30 -26.70 12.77 -21.93
C ASP A 30 -25.87 14.05 -21.83
N ASP A 31 -24.58 13.92 -21.48
CA ASP A 31 -23.54 14.87 -21.88
C ASP A 31 -22.15 14.22 -21.77
N LEU A 32 -22.00 13.17 -22.58
CA LEU A 32 -20.71 12.59 -22.93
C LEU A 32 -20.13 13.37 -24.11
N LEU A 33 -18.84 13.73 -23.98
CA LEU A 33 -17.87 13.90 -25.08
C LEU A 33 -17.85 15.25 -25.82
N ARG A 34 -17.17 16.25 -25.23
CA ARG A 34 -16.33 17.15 -26.05
C ARG A 34 -15.31 17.99 -25.27
N ILE A 35 -14.18 17.41 -24.85
CA ILE A 35 -12.95 18.21 -24.72
C ILE A 35 -11.77 17.40 -25.28
N LYS A 36 -11.50 17.65 -26.56
CA LYS A 36 -10.21 17.41 -27.22
C LYS A 36 -9.36 18.64 -26.92
N GLY A 37 -8.20 18.44 -26.30
CA GLY A 37 -7.26 19.52 -25.98
C GLY A 37 -5.85 18.95 -25.81
N ASP A 38 -4.95 19.42 -26.66
CA ASP A 38 -3.60 18.96 -26.92
C ASP A 38 -2.55 19.30 -25.83
N LEU A 39 -1.39 18.64 -25.99
CA LEU A 39 -0.01 18.94 -25.52
C LEU A 39 0.45 18.51 -24.09
N PRO A 40 1.77 18.33 -23.84
CA PRO A 40 2.87 18.02 -24.77
C PRO A 40 3.74 16.81 -24.35
N GLU A 41 4.31 16.23 -25.40
CA GLU A 41 5.51 15.41 -25.43
C GLU A 41 6.71 16.15 -24.78
N SER A 42 7.33 15.57 -23.74
CA SER A 42 8.67 16.00 -23.32
C SER A 42 9.50 14.86 -22.74
N ARG A 43 10.38 14.36 -23.61
CA ARG A 43 11.76 13.91 -23.38
C ARG A 43 12.05 13.14 -22.08
N ALA A 44 12.10 11.82 -22.23
CA ALA A 44 13.16 11.03 -21.63
C ALA A 44 13.80 10.16 -22.72
N SER A 45 14.79 10.72 -23.40
CA SER A 45 15.72 9.96 -24.24
C SER A 45 16.58 9.09 -23.33
N PHE A 46 16.24 7.81 -23.19
CA PHE A 46 17.18 6.81 -22.70
C PHE A 46 17.10 5.55 -23.56
N LEU A 47 18.13 5.43 -24.41
CA LEU A 47 18.76 4.19 -24.87
C LEU A 47 17.91 3.18 -25.64
N THR A 48 17.89 3.30 -26.97
CA THR A 48 17.70 2.17 -27.87
C THR A 48 19.01 1.81 -28.56
N LYS A 49 19.74 0.86 -27.96
CA LYS A 49 20.55 -0.09 -28.72
C LYS A 49 20.03 -1.48 -28.42
N SER A 50 19.40 -2.05 -29.44
CA SER A 50 18.71 -3.34 -29.45
C SER A 50 19.65 -4.48 -29.06
N SER A 51 19.18 -5.33 -28.14
CA SER A 51 19.43 -6.76 -28.17
C SER A 51 18.20 -7.45 -27.56
N ALA A 52 17.77 -8.52 -28.22
CA ALA A 52 16.55 -9.28 -27.96
C ALA A 52 16.29 -9.51 -26.46
N GLY A 53 15.10 -9.14 -26.00
CA GLY A 53 14.67 -9.38 -24.63
C GLY A 53 13.16 -9.26 -24.54
N THR A 54 12.54 -10.31 -23.99
CA THR A 54 11.16 -10.47 -23.56
C THR A 54 10.50 -9.13 -23.19
N PRO A 55 9.21 -8.88 -23.52
CA PRO A 55 8.54 -7.67 -23.07
C PRO A 55 8.65 -7.59 -21.54
N SER A 56 9.54 -6.70 -21.09
CA SER A 56 9.73 -6.42 -19.68
C SER A 56 8.49 -5.65 -19.25
N VAL A 57 7.42 -6.38 -18.89
CA VAL A 57 6.27 -5.83 -18.20
C VAL A 57 6.84 -5.08 -17.01
N LEU A 58 6.74 -3.75 -17.04
CA LEU A 58 7.26 -2.91 -15.97
C LEU A 58 6.58 -3.37 -14.68
N PRO A 59 7.35 -3.79 -13.65
CA PRO A 59 6.75 -4.27 -12.42
C PRO A 59 5.82 -3.18 -11.88
N VAL A 60 4.63 -3.57 -11.45
CA VAL A 60 3.72 -2.61 -10.82
C VAL A 60 4.40 -2.15 -9.54
N LEU A 61 4.65 -0.85 -9.39
CA LEU A 61 5.53 -0.37 -8.31
C LEU A 61 4.80 -0.04 -7.01
N SER A 62 3.47 -0.11 -6.99
CA SER A 62 2.70 0.22 -5.78
C SER A 62 1.34 -0.45 -5.75
N LEU A 63 0.87 -0.73 -4.53
CA LEU A 63 -0.48 -1.22 -4.26
C LEU A 63 -1.56 -0.29 -4.82
N ALA A 64 -1.35 1.04 -4.74
CA ALA A 64 -2.28 2.03 -5.28
C ALA A 64 -2.49 1.89 -6.79
N LYS A 65 -1.43 1.51 -7.52
CA LYS A 65 -1.50 1.28 -8.95
C LYS A 65 -2.08 -0.09 -9.28
N ALA A 66 -1.72 -1.13 -8.52
CA ALA A 66 -2.23 -2.49 -8.72
C ALA A 66 -3.73 -2.59 -8.45
N CYS A 67 -4.24 -1.79 -7.52
CA CYS A 67 -5.61 -1.84 -7.02
C CYS A 67 -6.41 -0.57 -7.30
N ARG A 68 -6.09 0.16 -8.39
CA ARG A 68 -6.73 1.45 -8.67
C ARG A 68 -8.25 1.30 -8.77
N THR A 69 -8.70 0.33 -9.55
CA THR A 69 -10.14 0.07 -9.77
C THR A 69 -10.83 -0.30 -8.46
N GLU A 70 -10.22 -1.14 -7.62
CA GLU A 70 -10.81 -1.58 -6.34
C GLU A 70 -10.83 -0.45 -5.31
N ILE A 71 -9.84 0.45 -5.35
CA ILE A 71 -9.85 1.66 -4.51
C ILE A 71 -11.02 2.56 -4.91
N GLU A 72 -11.24 2.77 -6.20
CA GLU A 72 -12.36 3.56 -6.71
C GLU A 72 -13.70 2.89 -6.36
N LEU A 73 -13.82 1.57 -6.53
CA LEU A 73 -15.06 0.84 -6.26
C LEU A 73 -15.42 0.76 -4.77
N TYR A 74 -14.45 0.52 -3.89
CA TYR A 74 -14.71 0.21 -2.47
C TYR A 74 -14.41 1.36 -1.52
N CYS A 75 -13.57 2.31 -1.93
CA CYS A 75 -12.96 3.29 -1.04
C CYS A 75 -13.13 4.75 -1.48
N GLU A 76 -13.95 5.03 -2.49
CA GLU A 76 -14.21 6.39 -3.01
C GLU A 76 -14.56 7.41 -1.91
N LYS A 77 -15.30 6.97 -0.89
CA LYS A 77 -15.73 7.80 0.23
C LYS A 77 -14.63 8.09 1.27
N SER A 78 -13.53 7.36 1.24
CA SER A 78 -12.38 7.52 2.16
C SER A 78 -11.30 8.38 1.53
N SER A 79 -11.55 9.69 1.41
CA SER A 79 -10.64 10.64 0.74
C SER A 79 -9.26 10.73 1.39
N LEU A 80 -9.14 10.49 2.69
CA LEU A 80 -7.88 10.63 3.43
C LEU A 80 -6.97 9.40 3.32
N HIS A 81 -7.53 8.19 3.31
CA HIS A 81 -6.74 6.94 3.42
C HIS A 81 -7.29 5.78 2.56
N PRO A 82 -7.35 5.93 1.22
CA PRO A 82 -7.91 4.92 0.32
C PRO A 82 -7.20 3.55 0.42
N LEU A 83 -5.87 3.55 0.62
CA LEU A 83 -5.11 2.31 0.79
C LEU A 83 -5.41 1.58 2.09
N GLN A 84 -5.69 2.33 3.16
CA GLN A 84 -6.07 1.71 4.43
C GLN A 84 -7.44 1.08 4.32
N CYS A 85 -8.41 1.80 3.76
CA CYS A 85 -9.74 1.27 3.46
C CYS A 85 -9.66 -0.01 2.63
N LEU A 86 -8.84 -0.04 1.57
CA LEU A 86 -8.69 -1.22 0.71
C LEU A 86 -8.17 -2.43 1.51
N LEU A 87 -7.16 -2.22 2.35
CA LEU A 87 -6.60 -3.29 3.19
C LEU A 87 -7.63 -3.82 4.20
N GLU A 88 -8.38 -2.92 4.84
CA GLU A 88 -9.44 -3.29 5.78
C GLU A 88 -10.56 -4.08 5.08
N HIS A 89 -10.97 -3.64 3.89
CA HIS A 89 -11.95 -4.35 3.05
C HIS A 89 -11.44 -5.74 2.67
N TYR A 90 -10.20 -5.84 2.17
CA TYR A 90 -9.57 -7.12 1.82
C TYR A 90 -9.53 -8.09 3.00
N TYR A 91 -9.04 -7.66 4.16
CA TYR A 91 -8.95 -8.52 5.34
C TYR A 91 -10.32 -8.92 5.89
N THR A 92 -11.29 -8.01 5.87
CA THR A 92 -12.67 -8.30 6.27
C THR A 92 -13.30 -9.36 5.37
N LEU A 93 -13.15 -9.22 4.05
CA LEU A 93 -13.71 -10.17 3.09
C LEU A 93 -13.02 -11.52 3.17
N ARG A 94 -11.68 -11.56 3.24
CA ARG A 94 -10.90 -12.81 3.32
C ARG A 94 -11.30 -13.67 4.50
N ASN A 95 -11.58 -13.04 5.65
CA ASN A 95 -12.02 -13.74 6.85
C ASN A 95 -13.47 -14.23 6.76
N LYS A 96 -14.34 -13.53 6.03
CA LYS A 96 -15.77 -13.88 5.90
C LYS A 96 -16.03 -14.90 4.79
N ASN A 97 -15.40 -14.70 3.63
CA ASN A 97 -15.69 -15.42 2.38
C ASN A 97 -14.42 -15.57 1.52
N PRO A 98 -13.44 -16.42 1.91
CA PRO A 98 -12.17 -16.55 1.21
C PRO A 98 -12.31 -17.05 -0.24
N LEU A 99 -13.37 -17.81 -0.55
CA LEU A 99 -13.61 -18.35 -1.88
C LEU A 99 -14.03 -17.29 -2.91
N ARG A 100 -14.56 -16.14 -2.46
CA ARG A 100 -15.07 -15.08 -3.36
C ARG A 100 -14.06 -13.98 -3.64
N MET A 101 -12.82 -14.13 -3.18
CA MET A 101 -11.80 -13.09 -3.33
C MET A 101 -11.49 -12.81 -4.80
N MET A 102 -11.40 -13.86 -5.62
CA MET A 102 -11.14 -13.76 -7.06
C MET A 102 -12.31 -13.20 -7.86
N ASP A 103 -13.54 -13.26 -7.32
CA ASP A 103 -14.73 -12.71 -7.97
C ASP A 103 -14.83 -11.17 -7.79
N LEU A 104 -14.20 -10.66 -6.72
CA LEU A 104 -14.36 -9.28 -6.27
C LEU A 104 -13.14 -8.41 -6.52
N TYR A 105 -11.98 -9.02 -6.71
CA TYR A 105 -10.74 -8.31 -7.00
C TYR A 105 -10.25 -8.70 -8.38
N SER A 106 -9.73 -7.74 -9.14
CA SER A 106 -8.94 -8.05 -10.33
C SER A 106 -7.77 -8.96 -9.95
N GLU A 107 -7.36 -9.83 -10.87
CA GLU A 107 -6.26 -10.77 -10.65
C GLU A 107 -4.98 -10.04 -10.19
N LEU A 108 -4.72 -8.86 -10.78
CA LEU A 108 -3.57 -8.04 -10.43
C LEU A 108 -3.64 -7.53 -8.99
N CYS A 109 -4.77 -6.93 -8.58
CA CYS A 109 -4.93 -6.41 -7.24
C CYS A 109 -4.93 -7.53 -6.19
N TYR A 110 -5.64 -8.63 -6.48
CA TYR A 110 -5.68 -9.79 -5.59
C TYR A 110 -4.28 -10.38 -5.39
N SER A 111 -3.54 -10.62 -6.46
CA SER A 111 -2.16 -11.12 -6.40
C SER A 111 -1.28 -10.23 -5.52
N TRP A 112 -1.40 -8.92 -5.67
CA TRP A 112 -0.70 -7.93 -4.84
C TRP A 112 -1.05 -8.00 -3.35
N LEU A 113 -2.34 -8.05 -3.04
CA LEU A 113 -2.84 -8.10 -1.66
C LEU A 113 -2.51 -9.43 -1.00
N ASN A 114 -2.64 -10.53 -1.73
CA ASN A 114 -2.31 -11.86 -1.25
C ASN A 114 -0.81 -12.00 -0.99
N ALA A 115 0.05 -11.59 -1.93
CA ALA A 115 1.50 -11.58 -1.73
C ALA A 115 1.92 -10.71 -0.54
N ARG A 116 1.31 -9.53 -0.38
CA ARG A 116 1.50 -8.70 0.81
C ARG A 116 1.16 -9.48 2.07
N ASP A 117 0.02 -10.15 2.10
CA ASP A 117 -0.41 -10.90 3.27
C ASP A 117 0.54 -12.04 3.62
N VAL A 118 0.96 -12.82 2.63
CA VAL A 118 1.94 -13.90 2.81
C VAL A 118 3.23 -13.34 3.41
N CYS A 119 3.81 -12.30 2.78
CA CYS A 119 5.03 -11.67 3.29
C CYS A 119 4.88 -11.15 4.73
N VAL A 120 3.80 -10.43 5.02
CA VAL A 120 3.57 -9.80 6.33
C VAL A 120 3.34 -10.87 7.40
N THR A 121 2.53 -11.89 7.10
CA THR A 121 2.20 -12.96 8.04
C THR A 121 3.43 -13.81 8.37
N SER A 122 4.24 -14.19 7.37
CA SER A 122 5.47 -14.93 7.59
C SER A 122 6.51 -14.15 8.41
N LEU A 123 6.64 -12.84 8.15
CA LEU A 123 7.50 -11.99 8.97
C LEU A 123 7.02 -11.89 10.42
N ARG A 124 5.70 -11.77 10.64
CA ARG A 124 5.13 -11.71 12.00
C ARG A 124 5.35 -13.01 12.78
N GLN A 125 5.23 -14.16 12.12
CA GLN A 125 5.48 -15.47 12.75
C GLN A 125 6.94 -15.65 13.19
N GLN A 126 7.88 -15.00 12.49
CA GLN A 126 9.32 -15.12 12.75
C GLN A 126 9.94 -13.78 13.17
N TRP A 127 9.14 -12.89 13.79
CA TRP A 127 9.52 -11.50 14.01
C TRP A 127 10.85 -11.38 14.77
N ASN A 128 10.94 -12.00 15.95
CA ASN A 128 12.11 -11.88 16.80
C ASN A 128 13.37 -12.44 16.11
N LYS A 129 13.20 -13.48 15.28
CA LYS A 129 14.30 -14.13 14.55
C LYS A 129 14.81 -13.30 13.36
N LEU A 130 13.91 -12.63 12.64
CA LEU A 130 14.22 -11.97 11.36
C LEU A 130 14.32 -10.44 11.45
N CYS A 131 13.60 -9.84 12.41
CA CYS A 131 13.47 -8.39 12.57
C CYS A 131 14.09 -7.87 13.88
N GLY A 132 14.28 -8.73 14.89
CA GLY A 132 14.87 -8.38 16.20
C GLY A 132 13.86 -7.83 17.23
N ASP A 133 14.32 -7.70 18.48
CA ASP A 133 13.51 -7.29 19.64
C ASP A 133 13.64 -5.80 20.01
N GLU A 134 14.65 -5.10 19.48
CA GLU A 134 14.87 -3.69 19.77
C GLU A 134 13.80 -2.82 19.09
N GLY A 135 12.76 -2.48 19.85
CA GLY A 135 12.48 -1.11 20.30
C GLY A 135 12.34 0.02 19.28
N TYR A 136 12.37 -0.27 17.99
CA TYR A 136 11.93 0.62 16.93
C TYR A 136 10.90 -0.17 16.13
N ALA A 137 9.65 0.23 16.29
CA ALA A 137 8.47 -0.21 15.54
C ALA A 137 8.64 0.10 14.05
N ILE A 138 9.59 -0.59 13.42
CA ILE A 138 10.00 -0.43 12.06
C ILE A 138 8.93 -1.13 11.23
N ASN A 139 8.16 -0.30 10.51
CA ASN A 139 7.27 -0.64 9.41
C ASN A 139 7.65 -2.01 8.80
N VAL A 140 6.70 -2.96 8.73
CA VAL A 140 6.93 -4.32 8.19
C VAL A 140 7.70 -4.29 6.85
N ARG A 141 7.48 -3.26 6.03
CA ARG A 141 8.21 -3.06 4.76
C ARG A 141 9.70 -2.83 4.94
N GLU A 142 10.12 -2.14 5.99
CA GLU A 142 11.52 -1.89 6.29
C GLU A 142 12.22 -3.13 6.85
N CYS A 143 11.57 -3.94 7.68
CA CYS A 143 12.11 -5.27 8.01
C CYS A 143 12.23 -6.12 6.73
N LEU A 144 11.18 -6.18 5.90
CA LEU A 144 11.17 -6.93 4.64
C LEU A 144 12.30 -6.51 3.68
N ARG A 145 12.76 -5.26 3.73
CA ARG A 145 13.93 -4.81 2.94
C ARG A 145 15.25 -5.41 3.41
N ARG A 146 15.37 -5.86 4.66
CA ARG A 146 16.62 -6.35 5.26
C ARG A 146 16.71 -7.87 5.26
N VAL A 147 15.57 -8.55 5.35
CA VAL A 147 15.52 -10.02 5.37
C VAL A 147 16.09 -10.62 4.06
N PRO A 148 17.02 -11.58 4.15
CA PRO A 148 17.51 -12.33 2.98
C PRO A 148 16.37 -13.07 2.25
N PRO A 149 16.28 -13.01 0.91
CA PRO A 149 15.22 -13.66 0.14
C PRO A 149 15.00 -15.16 0.44
N PRO A 150 16.06 -15.99 0.65
CA PRO A 150 15.88 -17.42 0.95
C PRO A 150 15.15 -17.72 2.26
N LEU A 151 15.03 -16.73 3.16
CA LEU A 151 14.30 -16.88 4.43
C LEU A 151 12.82 -16.54 4.30
N LEU A 152 12.37 -16.10 3.12
CA LEU A 152 10.98 -15.78 2.81
C LEU A 152 10.33 -16.91 2.02
N PRO A 153 9.01 -17.13 2.18
CA PRO A 153 8.25 -18.03 1.32
C PRO A 153 8.39 -17.67 -0.16
N GLU A 154 8.22 -18.65 -1.03
CA GLU A 154 8.25 -18.49 -2.49
C GLU A 154 7.26 -17.43 -2.97
N ASP A 155 6.01 -17.60 -2.59
CA ASP A 155 4.90 -16.68 -2.88
C ASP A 155 5.13 -15.26 -2.38
N CYS A 156 6.04 -15.07 -1.40
CA CYS A 156 6.48 -13.74 -1.00
C CYS A 156 7.64 -13.25 -1.88
N ARG A 157 8.75 -14.00 -1.94
CA ARG A 157 10.02 -13.53 -2.51
C ARG A 157 9.99 -13.35 -4.03
N GLU A 158 9.07 -14.01 -4.72
CA GLU A 158 8.91 -13.95 -6.18
C GLU A 158 7.77 -13.01 -6.59
N SER A 159 7.10 -12.40 -5.61
CA SER A 159 5.98 -11.50 -5.88
C SER A 159 6.39 -10.09 -6.28
N ASP A 160 5.55 -9.46 -7.10
CA ASP A 160 5.63 -8.03 -7.40
C ASP A 160 5.63 -7.16 -6.14
N TYR A 161 4.87 -7.57 -5.11
CA TYR A 161 4.86 -6.87 -3.82
C TYR A 161 6.27 -6.81 -3.22
N TYR A 162 6.96 -7.94 -3.10
CA TYR A 162 8.32 -7.97 -2.55
C TYR A 162 9.31 -7.22 -3.42
N HIS A 163 9.25 -7.41 -4.75
CA HIS A 163 10.13 -6.70 -5.68
C HIS A 163 9.96 -5.17 -5.60
N SER A 164 8.74 -4.68 -5.43
CA SER A 164 8.47 -3.26 -5.22
C SER A 164 9.07 -2.72 -3.92
N VAL A 165 8.97 -3.48 -2.82
CA VAL A 165 9.52 -3.09 -1.51
C VAL A 165 11.04 -3.00 -1.57
N ARG A 166 11.67 -3.96 -2.24
CA ARG A 166 13.13 -3.99 -2.48
C ARG A 166 13.57 -2.82 -3.37
N LEU A 167 12.84 -2.54 -4.44
CA LEU A 167 13.12 -1.39 -5.31
C LEU A 167 13.00 -0.07 -4.55
N ALA A 168 11.89 0.16 -3.85
CA ALA A 168 11.69 1.36 -3.05
C ALA A 168 12.81 1.55 -2.01
N GLY A 169 13.30 0.46 -1.42
CA GLY A 169 14.47 0.49 -0.53
C GLY A 169 15.77 0.92 -1.22
N ARG A 170 16.03 0.43 -2.45
CA ARG A 170 17.20 0.85 -3.24
C ARG A 170 17.11 2.33 -3.61
N LEU A 171 15.97 2.78 -4.12
CA LEU A 171 15.74 4.18 -4.48
C LEU A 171 15.91 5.08 -3.25
N ARG A 172 15.36 4.69 -2.10
CA ARG A 172 15.54 5.47 -0.85
C ARG A 172 17.01 5.64 -0.49
N ARG A 173 17.83 4.60 -0.61
CA ARG A 173 19.27 4.70 -0.33
C ARG A 173 20.01 5.54 -1.36
N GLN A 174 19.65 5.45 -2.64
CA GLN A 174 20.28 6.26 -3.70
C GLN A 174 19.97 7.75 -3.53
N PHE A 175 18.71 8.12 -3.29
CA PHE A 175 18.30 9.51 -3.23
C PHE A 175 18.51 10.16 -1.86
N PHE A 176 18.36 9.42 -0.75
CA PHE A 176 18.51 9.97 0.61
C PHE A 176 19.85 9.61 1.27
N GLY A 177 20.59 8.63 0.75
CA GLY A 177 21.94 8.30 1.23
C GLY A 177 23.02 9.23 0.66
N HIS A 178 22.80 9.84 -0.51
CA HIS A 178 23.73 10.80 -1.09
C HIS A 178 23.73 12.18 -0.42
N ALA A 179 22.68 12.54 0.32
CA ALA A 179 22.59 13.85 0.99
C ALA A 179 23.58 14.01 2.16
N ASN A 180 24.13 12.92 2.70
CA ASN A 180 25.07 12.94 3.83
C ASN A 180 26.51 12.52 3.46
N GLY A 181 26.80 12.36 2.16
CA GLY A 181 28.05 11.75 1.68
C GLY A 181 29.02 12.68 0.94
N SER A 182 28.89 14.00 1.08
CA SER A 182 29.81 14.95 0.45
C SER A 182 30.44 15.89 1.47
N VAL A 183 31.32 15.34 2.31
CA VAL A 183 32.47 16.09 2.83
C VAL A 183 33.69 15.39 2.28
N ASN A 184 34.07 15.78 1.07
CA ASN A 184 35.34 15.37 0.50
C ASN A 184 36.46 16.06 1.26
N VAL A 185 37.38 15.24 1.75
CA VAL A 185 38.76 15.57 2.06
C VAL A 185 39.37 16.31 0.86
N ALA A 186 39.88 17.51 1.10
CA ALA A 186 40.88 18.18 0.29
C ALA A 186 41.91 18.76 1.29
N THR A 187 43.02 18.06 1.51
CA THR A 187 44.38 18.40 1.01
C THR A 187 44.94 19.77 1.44
N GLY A 188 46.13 19.71 2.05
CA GLY A 188 47.04 20.82 2.37
C GLY A 188 47.73 20.53 3.70
N GLU A 189 48.83 19.77 3.75
CA GLU A 189 50.22 20.28 3.73
C GLU A 189 50.50 21.35 4.79
N LYS A 190 51.60 21.40 5.53
CA LYS A 190 52.71 20.50 5.86
C LYS A 190 53.45 21.23 6.99
#